data_AF-A0A2V6SY94-F1
#
_entry.id   AF-A0A2V6SY94-F1
#
_cell.length_a   1.000
_cell.length_b   1.000
_cell.length_c   1.000
_cell.angle_alpha   90.00
_cell.angle_beta   90.00
_cell.angle_gamma   90.00
#
_symmetry.space_group_name_H-M   'P 1'
#
loop_
_entity.id
_entity.type
_entity.pdbx_description
1 polymer ?
#
loop_
_entity_poly.entity_id
_entity_poly.type
_entity_poly.pdbx_seq_one_letter_code
_entity_poly.pdbx_strand_id
1 'polypeptide(L)'
;PAQFFLKYNETLKASGKGAADVKNFQSSPDIAVALANQQVDLMVDSVPPLLGAMRTSPNTFELLGTIGEPFWEGWVTRPEDADLRDAINAEVRKLRDSGELTRLQQKWFGYTMEVPTSGYLPPGAK
;
A
#
# COMPACT_ATOMS: atom_id res chain seq x y z
N PRO A 1 4.96 0.18 -2.29
CA PRO A 1 5.61 -0.22 -1.01
C PRO A 1 7.13 -0.45 -1.14
N ALA A 2 7.59 -1.34 -2.03
CA ALA A 2 9.00 -1.72 -2.14
C ALA A 2 9.96 -0.52 -2.35
N GLN A 3 9.65 0.39 -3.28
CA GLN A 3 10.50 1.55 -3.56
C GLN A 3 10.64 2.51 -2.37
N PHE A 4 9.57 2.71 -1.59
CA PHE A 4 9.61 3.53 -0.38
C PHE A 4 10.51 2.91 0.69
N PHE A 5 10.41 1.59 0.87
CA PHE A 5 11.30 0.85 1.76
C PHE A 5 12.75 0.96 1.32
N LEU A 6 13.04 0.76 0.03
CA LEU A 6 14.41 0.83 -0.48
C LEU A 6 15.03 2.22 -0.22
N LYS A 7 14.30 3.29 -0.51
CA LYS A 7 14.75 4.67 -0.22
C LYS A 7 14.95 4.92 1.29
N TYR A 8 14.04 4.43 2.12
CA TYR A 8 14.19 4.54 3.58
C TYR A 8 15.39 3.73 4.09
N ASN A 9 15.59 2.53 3.55
CA ASN A 9 16.71 1.65 3.86
C ASN A 9 18.06 2.29 3.50
N GLU A 10 18.16 3.01 2.38
CA GLU A 10 19.37 3.80 2.06
C GLU A 10 19.70 4.83 3.13
N THR A 11 18.68 5.52 3.65
CA THR A 11 18.84 6.48 4.76
C THR A 11 19.31 5.78 6.03
N LEU A 12 18.73 4.61 6.35
CA LEU A 12 19.14 3.81 7.50
C LEU A 12 20.57 3.30 7.37
N LYS A 13 20.97 2.84 6.17
CA LYS A 13 22.34 2.38 5.87
C LYS A 13 23.38 3.47 6.13
N ALA A 14 23.07 4.73 5.82
CA ALA A 14 23.97 5.85 6.10
C ALA A 14 24.25 6.03 7.62
N SER A 15 23.37 5.53 8.48
CA SER A 15 23.52 5.53 9.95
C SER A 15 23.93 4.16 10.54
N GLY A 16 24.27 3.18 9.69
CA GLY A 16 24.61 1.82 10.12
C GLY A 16 23.44 0.97 10.62
N LYS A 17 22.19 1.39 10.33
CA LYS A 17 20.95 0.73 10.80
C LYS A 17 20.10 0.12 9.68
N GLY A 18 20.67 0.00 8.48
CA GLY A 18 19.96 -0.57 7.34
C GLY A 18 19.73 -2.07 7.46
N ALA A 19 18.82 -2.60 6.66
CA ALA A 19 18.62 -4.03 6.51
C ALA A 19 19.91 -4.70 6.03
N ALA A 20 20.26 -5.83 6.65
CA ALA A 20 21.42 -6.64 6.29
C ALA A 20 21.28 -7.24 4.88
N ASP A 21 20.07 -7.68 4.53
CA ASP A 21 19.71 -8.20 3.21
C ASP A 21 18.29 -7.74 2.83
N VAL A 22 18.00 -7.65 1.53
CA VAL A 22 16.66 -7.34 1.00
C VAL A 22 16.29 -8.37 -0.05
N LYS A 23 15.28 -9.17 0.26
CA LYS A 23 14.78 -10.24 -0.62
C LYS A 23 13.49 -9.81 -1.31
N ASN A 24 13.43 -10.01 -2.62
CA ASN A 24 12.23 -9.78 -3.41
C ASN A 24 11.49 -11.10 -3.62
N PHE A 25 10.17 -11.04 -3.55
CA PHE A 25 9.28 -12.17 -3.78
C PHE A 25 8.27 -11.81 -4.88
N GLN A 26 7.65 -12.81 -5.48
CA GLN A 26 6.70 -12.60 -6.57
C GLN A 26 5.35 -12.07 -6.08
N SER A 27 4.94 -12.45 -4.87
CA SER A 27 3.63 -12.10 -4.33
C SER A 27 3.65 -11.88 -2.81
N SER A 28 2.69 -11.11 -2.29
CA SER A 28 2.52 -10.90 -0.84
C SER A 28 2.35 -12.21 -0.04
N PRO A 29 1.59 -13.23 -0.52
CA PRO A 29 1.54 -14.54 0.12
C PRO A 29 2.91 -15.22 0.26
N ASP A 30 3.79 -15.10 -0.73
CA ASP A 30 5.14 -15.68 -0.65
C ASP A 30 5.97 -15.02 0.45
N ILE A 31 5.84 -13.69 0.63
CA ILE A 31 6.52 -12.97 1.71
C ILE A 31 5.98 -13.42 3.07
N ALA A 32 4.67 -13.58 3.22
CA ALA A 32 4.05 -14.05 4.46
C ALA A 32 4.52 -15.48 4.83
N VAL A 33 4.63 -16.38 3.86
CA VAL A 33 5.19 -17.73 4.07
C VAL A 33 6.67 -17.66 4.45
N ALA A 34 7.46 -16.80 3.81
CA ALA A 34 8.86 -16.60 4.15
C ALA A 34 9.03 -16.06 5.59
N LEU A 35 8.19 -15.11 6.00
CA LEU A 35 8.18 -14.57 7.36
C LEU A 35 7.77 -15.63 8.40
N ALA A 36 6.69 -16.39 8.13
CA ALA A 36 6.24 -17.47 9.02
C ALA A 36 7.32 -18.56 9.21
N ASN A 37 8.10 -18.83 8.16
CA ASN A 37 9.22 -19.78 8.19
C ASN A 37 10.56 -19.15 8.60
N GLN A 38 10.56 -17.90 9.10
CA GLN A 38 11.76 -17.19 9.60
C GLN A 38 12.87 -17.04 8.54
N GLN A 39 12.53 -17.00 7.25
CA GLN A 39 13.49 -16.74 6.17
C GLN A 39 13.80 -15.24 6.00
N VAL A 40 12.93 -14.39 6.55
CA VAL A 40 13.04 -12.94 6.67
C VAL A 40 12.48 -12.52 8.03
N ASP A 41 12.99 -11.41 8.57
CA ASP A 41 12.53 -10.88 9.87
C ASP A 41 11.33 -9.92 9.72
N LEU A 42 11.15 -9.33 8.53
CA LEU A 42 10.13 -8.31 8.26
C LEU A 42 9.50 -8.52 6.88
N MET A 43 8.18 -8.39 6.83
CA MET A 43 7.41 -8.20 5.60
C MET A 43 7.10 -6.72 5.43
N VAL A 44 7.42 -6.14 4.27
CA VAL A 44 7.10 -4.75 3.95
C VAL A 44 6.17 -4.69 2.75
N ASP A 45 4.93 -4.26 2.96
CA ASP A 45 3.90 -4.20 1.93
C ASP A 45 2.86 -3.08 2.23
N SER A 46 1.85 -2.91 1.37
CA SER A 46 0.68 -2.09 1.69
C SER A 46 -0.19 -2.76 2.77
N VAL A 47 -0.99 -1.96 3.49
CA VAL A 47 -1.74 -2.44 4.66
C VAL A 47 -2.76 -3.55 4.34
N PRO A 48 -3.55 -3.51 3.24
CA PRO A 48 -4.56 -4.55 2.99
C PRO A 48 -3.99 -5.99 2.85
N PRO A 49 -2.89 -6.24 2.10
CA PRO A 49 -2.21 -7.54 2.11
C PRO A 49 -1.75 -7.99 3.50
N LEU A 50 -1.18 -7.09 4.31
CA LEU A 50 -0.71 -7.41 5.67
C LEU A 50 -1.88 -7.85 6.57
N LEU A 51 -2.99 -7.11 6.56
CA LEU A 51 -4.19 -7.51 7.29
C LEU A 51 -4.80 -8.81 6.75
N GLY A 52 -4.70 -9.04 5.44
CA GLY A 52 -5.06 -10.30 4.82
C GLY A 52 -4.30 -11.48 5.44
N ALA A 53 -2.97 -11.38 5.50
CA ALA A 53 -2.10 -12.40 6.09
C ALA A 53 -2.39 -12.62 7.59
N MET A 54 -2.58 -11.54 8.36
CA MET A 54 -2.94 -11.63 9.78
C MET A 54 -4.29 -12.33 10.01
N ARG A 55 -5.29 -12.09 9.15
CA ARG A 55 -6.59 -12.77 9.24
C ARG A 55 -6.50 -14.26 8.91
N THR A 56 -5.67 -14.65 7.95
CA THR A 56 -5.50 -16.07 7.56
C THR A 56 -4.63 -16.86 8.55
N SER A 57 -3.78 -16.19 9.31
CA SER A 57 -2.87 -16.81 10.28
C SER A 57 -2.92 -16.07 11.63
N PRO A 58 -4.01 -16.24 12.40
CA PRO A 58 -4.16 -15.56 13.69
C PRO A 58 -2.98 -15.88 14.62
N ASN A 59 -2.53 -14.89 15.38
CA ASN A 59 -1.41 -14.98 16.34
C ASN A 59 -0.03 -15.33 15.73
N THR A 60 0.11 -15.31 14.40
CA THR A 60 1.39 -15.58 13.73
C THR A 60 2.17 -14.30 13.41
N PHE A 61 1.45 -13.23 13.08
CA PHE A 61 2.04 -11.96 12.63
C PHE A 61 1.55 -10.80 13.50
N GLU A 62 2.39 -9.77 13.61
CA GLU A 62 2.08 -8.49 14.24
C GLU A 62 2.36 -7.35 13.26
N LEU A 63 1.52 -6.32 13.27
CA LEU A 63 1.74 -5.11 12.49
C LEU A 63 2.60 -4.12 13.28
N LEU A 64 3.82 -3.86 12.82
CA LEU A 64 4.77 -2.97 13.53
C LEU A 64 4.54 -1.48 13.26
N GLY A 65 3.91 -1.12 12.14
CA GLY A 65 3.66 0.26 11.77
C GLY A 65 3.80 0.53 10.28
N THR A 66 3.97 1.81 9.93
CA THR A 66 4.13 2.30 8.56
C THR A 66 5.47 3.01 8.38
N ILE A 67 5.92 3.13 7.13
CA ILE A 67 7.16 3.82 6.76
C ILE A 67 6.88 4.86 5.68
N GLY A 68 7.50 6.03 5.82
CA GLY A 68 7.35 7.14 4.87
C GLY A 68 6.00 7.84 4.95
N GLU A 69 5.79 8.78 4.03
CA GLU A 69 4.52 9.49 3.88
C GLU A 69 3.42 8.56 3.37
N PRO A 70 2.15 8.76 3.79
CA PRO A 70 1.02 8.06 3.22
C PRO A 70 0.96 8.20 1.71
N PHE A 71 0.67 7.10 1.03
CA PHE A 71 0.38 7.09 -0.40
C PHE A 71 -0.91 6.30 -0.63
N TRP A 72 -1.60 6.63 -1.71
CA TRP A 72 -2.83 5.96 -2.11
C TRP A 72 -2.61 5.17 -3.39
N GLU A 73 -3.23 3.99 -3.45
CA GLU A 73 -3.35 3.26 -4.69
C GLU A 73 -4.41 3.93 -5.56
N GLY A 74 -4.07 4.19 -6.82
CA GLY A 74 -4.92 4.89 -7.77
C GLY A 74 -5.00 4.13 -9.09
N TRP A 75 -6.03 4.42 -9.88
CA TRP A 75 -6.15 3.88 -11.22
C TRP A 75 -5.32 4.73 -12.18
N VAL A 76 -4.38 4.09 -12.86
CA VAL A 76 -3.48 4.74 -13.81
C VAL A 76 -4.00 4.52 -15.22
N THR A 77 -4.16 5.60 -15.98
CA THR A 77 -4.52 5.59 -17.41
C THR A 77 -3.30 5.97 -18.27
N ARG A 78 -3.40 5.84 -19.60
CA ARG A 78 -2.35 6.39 -20.47
C ARG A 78 -2.37 7.92 -20.39
N PRO A 79 -1.22 8.59 -20.59
CA PRO A 79 -1.14 10.05 -20.53
C PRO A 79 -2.10 10.79 -21.47
N GLU A 80 -2.48 10.19 -22.61
CA GLU A 80 -3.41 10.75 -23.57
C GLU A 80 -4.91 10.51 -23.22
N ASP A 81 -5.22 9.58 -22.31
CA ASP A 81 -6.59 9.22 -21.93
C ASP A 81 -7.10 10.06 -20.74
N ALA A 82 -6.96 11.38 -20.82
CA ALA A 82 -7.33 12.28 -19.72
C ALA A 82 -8.84 12.26 -19.42
N ASP A 83 -9.67 12.05 -20.45
CA ASP A 83 -11.13 11.93 -20.32
C ASP A 83 -11.54 10.68 -19.52
N LEU A 84 -10.90 9.54 -19.77
CA LEU A 84 -11.11 8.31 -19.00
C LEU A 84 -10.67 8.50 -17.54
N ARG A 85 -9.49 9.09 -17.32
CA ARG A 85 -8.99 9.40 -15.97
C ARG A 85 -9.99 10.26 -15.20
N ASP A 86 -10.49 11.32 -15.83
CA ASP A 86 -11.39 12.27 -15.20
C ASP A 86 -12.76 11.65 -14.91
N ALA A 87 -13.24 10.77 -15.80
CA ALA A 87 -14.45 9.98 -15.58
C ALA A 87 -14.30 9.02 -14.39
N ILE A 88 -13.20 8.26 -14.30
CA ILE A 88 -12.91 7.39 -13.15
C ILE A 88 -12.87 8.21 -11.85
N ASN A 89 -12.17 9.34 -11.86
CA ASN A 89 -12.07 10.23 -10.71
C ASN A 89 -13.45 10.78 -10.28
N ALA A 90 -14.32 11.08 -11.25
CA ALA A 90 -15.68 11.54 -10.97
C ALA A 90 -16.52 10.45 -10.29
N GLU A 91 -16.43 9.20 -10.74
CA GLU A 91 -17.14 8.08 -10.11
C GLU A 91 -16.61 7.77 -8.71
N VAL A 92 -15.29 7.79 -8.49
CA VAL A 92 -14.71 7.63 -7.14
C VAL A 92 -15.20 8.72 -6.19
N ARG A 93 -15.30 9.97 -6.65
CA ARG A 93 -15.89 11.07 -5.85
C ARG A 93 -17.35 10.82 -5.53
N LYS A 94 -18.17 10.37 -6.47
CA LYS A 94 -19.58 10.02 -6.22
C LYS A 94 -19.72 8.90 -5.17
N LEU A 95 -18.88 7.87 -5.25
CA LEU A 95 -18.87 6.77 -4.26
C LEU A 95 -18.45 7.26 -2.88
N ARG A 96 -17.49 8.18 -2.80
CA ARG A 96 -17.10 8.82 -1.54
C ARG A 96 -18.26 9.63 -0.97
N ASP A 97 -18.84 10.54 -1.77
CA ASP A 97 -19.86 11.48 -1.33
C ASP A 97 -21.17 10.79 -0.91
N SER A 98 -21.48 9.64 -1.50
CA SER A 98 -22.61 8.81 -1.11
C SER A 98 -22.35 7.95 0.14
N GLY A 99 -21.10 7.86 0.62
CA GLY A 99 -20.69 6.96 1.69
C GLY A 99 -20.50 5.50 1.27
N GLU A 100 -20.75 5.17 0.00
CA GLU A 100 -20.59 3.82 -0.53
C GLU A 100 -19.13 3.36 -0.49
N LEU A 101 -18.18 4.28 -0.73
CA LEU A 101 -16.76 3.98 -0.63
C LEU A 101 -16.37 3.59 0.81
N THR A 102 -16.90 4.30 1.81
CA THR A 102 -16.71 3.96 3.22
C THR A 102 -17.26 2.57 3.53
N ARG A 103 -18.46 2.24 3.03
CA ARG A 103 -19.07 0.91 3.20
C ARG A 103 -18.19 -0.19 2.59
N LEU A 104 -17.63 0.05 1.39
CA LEU A 104 -16.74 -0.89 0.71
C LEU A 104 -15.41 -1.08 1.44
N GLN A 105 -14.78 0.01 1.89
CA GLN A 105 -13.53 -0.06 2.66
C GLN A 105 -13.73 -0.86 3.96
N GLN A 106 -14.82 -0.62 4.69
CA GLN A 106 -15.14 -1.39 5.89
C GLN A 106 -15.38 -2.87 5.57
N LYS A 107 -16.13 -3.17 4.51
CA LYS A 107 -16.41 -4.57 4.10
C LYS A 107 -15.14 -5.36 3.79
N TRP A 108 -14.20 -4.75 3.06
CA TRP A 108 -13.04 -5.48 2.51
C TRP A 108 -11.77 -5.33 3.34
N PHE A 109 -11.61 -4.18 4.00
CA PHE A 109 -10.40 -3.86 4.75
C PHE A 109 -10.62 -3.87 6.26
N GLY A 110 -11.84 -3.60 6.72
CA GLY A 110 -12.17 -3.48 8.16
C GLY A 110 -11.79 -2.13 8.76
N TYR A 111 -11.44 -1.15 7.93
CA TYR A 111 -11.14 0.22 8.33
C TYR A 111 -11.47 1.19 7.19
N THR A 112 -11.58 2.48 7.51
CA THR A 112 -11.81 3.55 6.53
C THR A 112 -10.54 4.36 6.35
N MET A 113 -10.29 4.79 5.12
CA MET A 113 -9.24 5.72 4.73
C MET A 113 -9.87 6.97 4.13
N GLU A 114 -9.34 8.13 4.49
CA GLU A 114 -9.63 9.36 3.77
C GLU A 114 -8.92 9.32 2.41
N VAL A 115 -9.68 9.48 1.32
CA VAL A 115 -9.15 9.47 -0.05
C VAL A 115 -9.00 10.92 -0.52
N PRO A 116 -7.82 11.33 -1.01
CA PRO A 116 -7.55 12.70 -1.39
C PRO A 116 -8.47 13.17 -2.52
N THR A 117 -8.90 14.42 -2.43
CA THR A 117 -9.83 15.05 -3.40
C THR A 117 -9.11 15.98 -4.37
N SER A 118 -7.86 16.31 -4.06
CA SER A 118 -6.95 17.16 -4.82
C SER A 118 -5.50 16.77 -4.50
N GLY A 119 -4.53 17.25 -5.29
CA GLY A 119 -3.10 17.02 -5.05
C GLY A 119 -2.63 15.56 -5.21
N TYR A 120 -3.50 14.67 -5.72
CA TYR A 120 -3.21 13.25 -5.89
C TYR A 120 -2.50 12.92 -7.23
N LEU A 121 -2.42 13.87 -8.15
CA LEU A 121 -1.74 13.68 -9.42
C LEU A 121 -0.23 13.85 -9.25
N PRO A 122 0.60 12.95 -9.79
CA PRO A 122 2.05 13.10 -9.73
C PRO A 122 2.51 14.29 -10.60
N PRO A 123 3.69 14.86 -10.31
CA PRO A 123 4.26 15.93 -11.14
C PRO A 123 4.31 15.55 -12.62
N GLY A 124 3.78 16.43 -13.48
CA GLY A 124 3.76 16.21 -14.94
C GLY A 124 2.60 15.36 -15.46
N ALA A 125 1.69 14.90 -14.61
CA ALA A 125 0.44 14.31 -15.06
C ALA A 125 -0.40 15.36 -15.83
N LYS A 126 -0.83 15.00 -17.04
CA LYS A 126 -1.81 15.74 -17.84
C LYS A 126 -3.17 15.17 -17.59
#